data_AF-A0AAD5CHX0-F1
#
_entry.id   AF-A0AAD5CHX0-F1
#
_cell.length_a   1.000
_cell.length_b   1.000
_cell.length_c   1.000
_cell.angle_alpha   90.00
_cell.angle_beta   90.00
_cell.angle_gamma   90.00
#
_symmetry.space_group_name_H-M   'P 1'
#
loop_
_entity.id
_entity.type
_entity.pdbx_description
1 polymer ?
#
loop_
_entity_poly.entity_id
_entity_poly.type
_entity_poly.pdbx_seq_one_letter_code
_entity_poly.pdbx_strand_id
1 'polypeptide(L)'
;MGKVSKADKKIAYDHKLCQLLDDYTQVLVAAADNVGSNQLQNIRQGLRGDSVILMGKNTMMKRSIRMHSEKTGNKAYLNLIPLLVGNVGLIFTKGDLKEVREEVAKYKVGAPARVGLVAPVDVVVPPGNTGLDPSQTSFFQVLNIPTKINKGTVEIITPVELIKKGDKVGSSEAALLAKLGIRPFSYGLVVLSVYENGSVFSPEVLDLTEDDLVEKFALGVSMVTSLALAIHYPTIAAAPHMLINGYKNLLAIAVETEYSFPLADKVKEYLADPSKFAVAAPVAADAAAPAAAAAAPAETKKEEPEEEEDDDFGMIDGLIDGGLGDGTSIRFWIDKWIGEKPIFPNLFVTEANKGSTVAERLQPVGNEWVEK
;
A
#
# COMPACT_ATOMS: atom_id res chain seq x y z
N MET A 1 -23.56 -44.54 -14.34
CA MET A 1 -23.56 -43.81 -15.64
C MET A 1 -22.66 -44.50 -16.64
N GLY A 2 -23.07 -44.59 -17.91
CA GLY A 2 -22.19 -45.04 -19.00
C GLY A 2 -21.07 -44.03 -19.31
N LYS A 3 -20.02 -44.46 -20.01
CA LYS A 3 -18.92 -43.58 -20.44
C LYS A 3 -19.40 -42.64 -21.56
N VAL A 4 -19.80 -41.42 -21.18
CA VAL A 4 -20.09 -40.30 -22.09
C VAL A 4 -18.95 -40.11 -23.11
N SER A 5 -19.29 -39.82 -24.37
CA SER A 5 -18.33 -39.76 -25.48
C SER A 5 -17.27 -38.68 -25.26
N LYS A 6 -16.11 -38.86 -25.92
CA LYS A 6 -15.05 -37.84 -25.95
C LYS A 6 -15.51 -36.56 -26.67
N ALA A 7 -16.51 -36.64 -27.54
CA ALA A 7 -17.09 -35.48 -28.22
C ALA A 7 -17.99 -34.68 -27.26
N ASP A 8 -19.01 -35.32 -26.68
CA ASP A 8 -19.99 -34.68 -25.79
C ASP A 8 -19.31 -34.03 -24.58
N LYS A 9 -18.26 -34.65 -24.03
CA LYS A 9 -17.45 -34.05 -22.95
C LYS A 9 -16.77 -32.73 -23.35
N LYS A 10 -16.35 -32.58 -24.60
CA LYS A 10 -15.78 -31.32 -25.10
C LYS A 10 -16.85 -30.26 -25.28
N ILE A 11 -18.04 -30.65 -25.78
CA ILE A 11 -19.19 -29.75 -25.98
C ILE A 11 -19.70 -29.26 -24.61
N ALA A 12 -19.85 -30.15 -23.64
CA ALA A 12 -20.24 -29.80 -22.27
C ALA A 12 -19.21 -28.90 -21.57
N TYR A 13 -17.91 -29.11 -21.82
CA TYR A 13 -16.86 -28.22 -21.33
C TYR A 13 -16.92 -26.84 -21.99
N ASP A 14 -17.09 -26.78 -23.31
CA ASP A 14 -17.20 -25.55 -24.09
C ASP A 14 -18.40 -24.71 -23.62
N HIS A 15 -19.56 -25.34 -23.44
CA HIS A 15 -20.76 -24.72 -22.88
C HIS A 15 -20.53 -24.17 -21.48
N LYS A 16 -19.95 -24.97 -20.58
CA LYS A 16 -19.65 -24.54 -19.21
C LYS A 16 -18.65 -23.38 -19.16
N LEU A 17 -17.66 -23.36 -20.05
CA LEU A 17 -16.69 -22.27 -20.12
C LEU A 17 -17.35 -20.99 -20.65
N CYS A 18 -18.22 -21.07 -21.67
CA CYS A 18 -18.98 -19.92 -22.15
C CYS A 18 -19.86 -19.33 -21.05
N GLN A 19 -20.65 -20.17 -20.35
CA GLN A 19 -21.48 -19.73 -19.22
C GLN A 19 -20.66 -18.99 -18.16
N LEU A 20 -19.49 -19.50 -17.79
CA LEU A 20 -18.62 -18.83 -16.81
C LEU A 20 -17.99 -17.53 -17.33
N LEU A 21 -17.83 -17.32 -18.64
CA LEU A 21 -17.41 -16.03 -19.20
C LEU A 21 -18.54 -15.00 -19.28
N ASP A 22 -19.79 -15.46 -19.42
CA ASP A 22 -20.99 -14.62 -19.42
C ASP A 22 -21.42 -14.23 -17.99
N ASP A 23 -21.31 -15.17 -17.04
CA ASP A 23 -21.77 -15.00 -15.64
C ASP A 23 -20.80 -14.17 -14.77
N TYR A 24 -19.54 -13.97 -15.18
CA TYR A 24 -18.46 -13.39 -14.39
C TYR A 24 -17.61 -12.38 -15.18
N THR A 25 -17.47 -11.17 -14.64
CA THR A 25 -16.67 -10.06 -15.24
C THR A 25 -15.17 -10.15 -14.93
N GLN A 26 -14.82 -10.80 -13.82
CA GLN A 26 -13.44 -10.93 -13.32
C GLN A 26 -12.95 -12.38 -13.41
N VAL A 27 -11.73 -12.55 -13.93
CA VAL A 27 -11.09 -13.86 -14.13
C VAL A 27 -9.62 -13.79 -13.74
N LEU A 28 -9.22 -14.54 -12.71
CA LEU A 28 -7.82 -14.72 -12.35
C LEU A 28 -7.23 -15.90 -13.13
N VAL A 29 -6.08 -15.67 -13.78
CA VAL A 29 -5.30 -16.69 -14.46
C VAL A 29 -4.25 -17.20 -13.49
N ALA A 30 -4.36 -18.47 -13.07
CA ALA A 30 -3.52 -19.02 -12.00
C ALA A 30 -2.76 -20.28 -12.45
N ALA A 31 -1.45 -20.32 -12.15
CA ALA A 31 -0.60 -21.49 -12.36
C ALA A 31 -0.84 -22.52 -11.24
N ALA A 32 -1.01 -23.78 -11.62
CA ALA A 32 -1.29 -24.90 -10.72
C ALA A 32 -0.13 -25.91 -10.63
N ASP A 33 1.11 -25.43 -10.71
CA ASP A 33 2.30 -26.28 -10.72
C ASP A 33 2.60 -26.89 -9.34
N ASN A 34 2.89 -28.20 -9.35
CA ASN A 34 3.09 -29.03 -8.15
C ASN A 34 1.91 -29.06 -7.14
N VAL A 35 0.73 -28.55 -7.52
CA VAL A 35 -0.48 -28.56 -6.68
C VAL A 35 -1.10 -29.97 -6.62
N GLY A 36 -1.29 -30.48 -5.40
CA GLY A 36 -1.89 -31.81 -5.18
C GLY A 36 -3.41 -31.82 -5.38
N SER A 37 -3.99 -32.96 -5.76
CA SER A 37 -5.45 -33.07 -5.97
C SER A 37 -6.28 -32.71 -4.73
N ASN A 38 -5.83 -33.11 -3.53
CA ASN A 38 -6.50 -32.77 -2.28
C ASN A 38 -6.35 -31.27 -1.95
N GLN A 39 -5.20 -30.67 -2.23
CA GLN A 39 -4.99 -29.23 -2.07
C GLN A 39 -5.95 -28.43 -2.97
N LEU A 40 -6.09 -28.83 -4.24
CA LEU A 40 -7.02 -28.19 -5.17
C LEU A 40 -8.49 -28.39 -4.74
N GLN A 41 -8.83 -29.53 -4.11
CA GLN A 41 -10.15 -29.72 -3.50
C GLN A 41 -10.38 -28.80 -2.29
N ASN A 42 -9.39 -28.60 -1.42
CA ASN A 42 -9.49 -27.69 -0.28
C ASN A 42 -9.61 -26.22 -0.76
N ILE A 43 -8.84 -25.81 -1.76
CA ILE A 43 -8.95 -24.46 -2.37
C ILE A 43 -10.34 -24.26 -2.99
N ARG A 44 -10.92 -25.29 -3.64
CA ARG A 44 -12.32 -25.27 -4.11
C ARG A 44 -13.36 -25.24 -2.98
N GLN A 45 -13.01 -25.62 -1.75
CA GLN A 45 -13.90 -25.54 -0.59
C GLN A 45 -13.80 -24.19 0.10
N GLY A 46 -12.62 -23.56 0.13
CA GLY A 46 -12.45 -22.17 0.59
C GLY A 46 -13.21 -21.20 -0.32
N LEU A 47 -12.92 -21.23 -1.62
CA LEU A 47 -13.52 -20.35 -2.64
C LEU A 47 -15.01 -20.61 -2.93
N ARG A 48 -15.73 -21.39 -2.11
CA ARG A 48 -17.12 -21.80 -2.37
C ARG A 48 -18.11 -20.71 -1.95
N GLY A 49 -18.66 -20.04 -2.95
CA GLY A 49 -19.65 -18.98 -2.81
C GLY A 49 -19.44 -18.01 -3.96
N ASP A 50 -18.34 -17.28 -3.87
CA ASP A 50 -18.04 -16.14 -4.74
C ASP A 50 -17.19 -16.52 -5.95
N SER A 51 -16.47 -17.65 -5.88
CA SER A 51 -15.45 -18.06 -6.85
C SER A 51 -15.63 -19.47 -7.42
N VAL A 52 -15.29 -19.66 -8.70
CA VAL A 52 -15.36 -20.96 -9.40
C VAL A 52 -14.07 -21.25 -10.16
N ILE A 53 -13.35 -22.30 -9.73
CA ILE A 53 -12.13 -22.76 -10.41
C ILE A 53 -12.45 -23.70 -11.58
N LEU A 54 -12.08 -23.32 -12.80
CA LEU A 54 -12.11 -24.16 -13.99
C LEU A 54 -10.68 -24.51 -14.45
N MET A 55 -10.34 -25.80 -14.40
CA MET A 55 -9.12 -26.33 -15.01
C MET A 55 -9.44 -26.94 -16.37
N GLY A 56 -8.58 -26.74 -17.38
CA GLY A 56 -8.81 -27.27 -18.71
C GLY A 56 -7.54 -27.39 -19.55
N LYS A 57 -7.68 -28.00 -20.73
CA LYS A 57 -6.58 -28.07 -21.70
C LYS A 57 -6.48 -26.74 -22.45
N ASN A 58 -5.31 -26.10 -22.46
CA ASN A 58 -5.10 -24.76 -23.02
C ASN A 58 -5.59 -24.65 -24.48
N THR A 59 -5.38 -25.69 -25.32
CA THR A 59 -5.86 -25.71 -26.71
C THR A 59 -7.39 -25.69 -26.84
N MET A 60 -8.11 -26.27 -25.86
CA MET A 60 -9.57 -26.18 -25.80
C MET A 60 -9.99 -24.78 -25.33
N MET A 61 -9.42 -24.30 -24.22
CA MET A 61 -9.75 -22.98 -23.66
C MET A 61 -9.52 -21.84 -24.66
N LYS A 62 -8.36 -21.81 -25.34
CA LYS A 62 -8.06 -20.84 -26.41
C LYS A 62 -9.03 -20.91 -27.58
N ARG A 63 -9.55 -22.10 -27.93
CA ARG A 63 -10.58 -22.24 -28.97
C ARG A 63 -11.93 -21.72 -28.48
N SER A 64 -12.37 -22.14 -27.29
CA SER A 64 -13.64 -21.72 -26.69
C SER A 64 -13.73 -20.20 -26.56
N ILE A 65 -12.69 -19.57 -26.01
CA ILE A 65 -12.60 -18.10 -25.85
C ILE A 65 -12.70 -17.41 -27.22
N ARG A 66 -12.01 -17.90 -28.26
CA ARG A 66 -12.08 -17.33 -29.60
C ARG A 66 -13.49 -17.44 -30.20
N MET A 67 -14.07 -18.64 -30.19
CA MET A 67 -15.44 -18.86 -30.67
C MET A 67 -16.48 -18.05 -29.88
N HIS A 68 -16.24 -17.80 -28.59
CA HIS A 68 -17.08 -16.96 -27.76
C HIS A 68 -16.94 -15.47 -28.13
N SER A 69 -15.71 -14.95 -28.27
CA SER A 69 -15.48 -13.56 -28.72
C SER A 69 -16.05 -13.26 -30.12
N GLU A 70 -16.08 -14.26 -31.01
CA GLU A 70 -16.74 -14.17 -32.33
C GLU A 70 -18.28 -14.10 -32.22
N LYS A 71 -18.89 -14.78 -31.24
CA LYS A 71 -20.35 -14.78 -31.01
C LYS A 71 -20.84 -13.53 -30.27
N THR A 72 -20.14 -13.15 -29.21
CA THR A 72 -20.50 -12.04 -28.32
C THR A 72 -20.03 -10.69 -28.88
N GLY A 73 -19.15 -10.70 -29.90
CA GLY A 73 -18.55 -9.50 -30.50
C GLY A 73 -17.50 -8.81 -29.62
N ASN A 74 -17.41 -9.19 -28.34
CA ASN A 74 -16.48 -8.61 -27.39
C ASN A 74 -15.05 -9.15 -27.62
N LYS A 75 -14.22 -8.32 -28.26
CA LYS A 75 -12.80 -8.60 -28.53
C LYS A 75 -11.94 -8.67 -27.26
N ALA A 76 -12.41 -8.15 -26.14
CA ALA A 76 -11.59 -7.98 -24.95
C ALA A 76 -11.14 -9.32 -24.33
N TYR A 77 -11.93 -10.40 -24.50
CA TYR A 77 -11.54 -11.75 -24.08
C TYR A 77 -10.32 -12.31 -24.84
N LEU A 78 -9.94 -11.75 -26.00
CA LEU A 78 -8.75 -12.19 -26.75
C LEU A 78 -7.46 -11.97 -25.94
N ASN A 79 -7.46 -11.01 -25.01
CA ASN A 79 -6.33 -10.71 -24.12
C ASN A 79 -5.98 -11.88 -23.17
N LEU A 80 -6.91 -12.82 -22.93
CA LEU A 80 -6.67 -14.04 -22.16
C LEU A 80 -5.88 -15.12 -22.93
N ILE A 81 -5.95 -15.11 -24.27
CA ILE A 81 -5.33 -16.14 -25.13
C ILE A 81 -3.79 -16.25 -24.95
N PRO A 82 -2.99 -15.16 -24.87
CA PRO A 82 -1.55 -15.27 -24.61
C PRO A 82 -1.23 -15.86 -23.23
N LEU A 83 -2.04 -15.54 -22.20
CA LEU A 83 -1.78 -15.91 -20.80
C LEU A 83 -1.95 -17.42 -20.51
N LEU A 84 -2.72 -18.13 -21.34
CA LEU A 84 -2.98 -19.56 -21.20
C LEU A 84 -1.79 -20.43 -21.69
N VAL A 85 -0.64 -20.37 -21.01
CA VAL A 85 0.59 -21.13 -21.30
C VAL A 85 1.06 -21.86 -20.04
N GLY A 86 1.50 -23.11 -20.18
CA GLY A 86 1.83 -23.96 -19.03
C GLY A 86 0.59 -24.62 -18.40
N ASN A 87 0.70 -25.02 -17.14
CA ASN A 87 -0.35 -25.69 -16.37
C ASN A 87 -1.22 -24.66 -15.64
N VAL A 88 -2.20 -24.12 -16.36
CA VAL A 88 -2.99 -22.95 -15.96
C VAL A 88 -4.46 -23.28 -15.75
N GLY A 89 -5.03 -22.72 -14.68
CA GLY A 89 -6.46 -22.66 -14.39
C GLY A 89 -7.02 -21.26 -14.54
N LEU A 90 -8.34 -21.19 -14.70
CA LEU A 90 -9.12 -19.95 -14.61
C LEU A 90 -9.91 -19.99 -13.29
N ILE A 91 -9.85 -18.91 -12.52
CA ILE A 91 -10.69 -18.68 -11.34
C ILE A 91 -11.63 -17.53 -11.70
N PHE A 92 -12.91 -17.83 -11.83
CA PHE A 92 -13.96 -16.83 -12.07
C PHE A 92 -14.45 -16.32 -10.72
N THR A 93 -14.52 -15.00 -10.50
CA THR A 93 -14.96 -14.41 -9.22
C THR A 93 -15.99 -13.29 -9.40
N LYS A 94 -16.87 -13.15 -8.41
CA LYS A 94 -17.75 -11.97 -8.23
C LYS A 94 -17.35 -11.09 -7.05
N GLY A 95 -16.57 -11.63 -6.11
CA GLY A 95 -15.98 -10.89 -5.00
C GLY A 95 -14.57 -10.39 -5.34
N ASP A 96 -14.00 -9.59 -4.45
CA ASP A 96 -12.85 -8.74 -4.76
C ASP A 96 -11.56 -9.51 -5.07
N LEU A 97 -10.82 -8.96 -6.04
CA LEU A 97 -9.58 -9.55 -6.56
C LEU A 97 -8.49 -9.70 -5.49
N LYS A 98 -8.45 -8.79 -4.50
CA LYS A 98 -7.54 -8.84 -3.35
C LYS A 98 -7.90 -9.99 -2.41
N GLU A 99 -9.16 -10.09 -1.99
CA GLU A 99 -9.65 -11.16 -1.10
C GLU A 99 -9.40 -12.55 -1.68
N VAL A 100 -9.78 -12.78 -2.94
CA VAL A 100 -9.58 -14.08 -3.63
C VAL A 100 -8.10 -14.45 -3.70
N ARG A 101 -7.21 -13.46 -3.91
CA ARG A 101 -5.76 -13.68 -3.90
C ARG A 101 -5.25 -14.07 -2.51
N GLU A 102 -5.72 -13.39 -1.47
CA GLU A 102 -5.37 -13.73 -0.09
C GLU A 102 -5.87 -15.12 0.32
N GLU A 103 -7.12 -15.47 -0.04
CA GLU A 103 -7.66 -16.80 0.21
C GLU A 103 -6.83 -17.89 -0.48
N VAL A 104 -6.50 -17.71 -1.76
CA VAL A 104 -5.62 -18.63 -2.49
C VAL A 104 -4.23 -18.70 -1.84
N ALA A 105 -3.72 -17.59 -1.31
CA ALA A 105 -2.44 -17.53 -0.61
C ALA A 105 -2.44 -18.22 0.76
N LYS A 106 -3.58 -18.26 1.48
CA LYS A 106 -3.75 -19.00 2.75
C LYS A 106 -3.57 -20.51 2.56
N TYR A 107 -4.01 -21.07 1.43
CA TYR A 107 -3.95 -22.52 1.13
C TYR A 107 -2.64 -23.02 0.50
N LYS A 108 -1.50 -22.44 0.92
CA LYS A 108 -0.16 -22.92 0.57
C LYS A 108 0.18 -24.19 1.35
N VAL A 109 0.63 -25.24 0.66
CA VAL A 109 1.02 -26.51 1.28
C VAL A 109 2.54 -26.65 1.27
N GLY A 110 3.13 -26.86 2.45
CA GLY A 110 4.54 -27.18 2.60
C GLY A 110 4.87 -28.52 1.91
N ALA A 111 5.86 -28.47 1.03
CA ALA A 111 6.33 -29.57 0.21
C ALA A 111 7.81 -29.87 0.48
N PRO A 112 8.22 -31.15 0.43
CA PRO A 112 9.62 -31.52 0.55
C PRO A 112 10.39 -31.10 -0.72
N ALA A 113 11.65 -30.70 -0.55
CA ALA A 113 12.55 -30.46 -1.66
C ALA A 113 12.77 -31.78 -2.44
N ARG A 114 12.62 -31.74 -3.77
CA ARG A 114 12.85 -32.90 -4.65
C ARG A 114 14.14 -32.74 -5.41
N VAL A 115 14.90 -33.83 -5.51
CA VAL A 115 16.19 -33.89 -6.20
C VAL A 115 16.09 -33.35 -7.63
N GLY A 116 17.00 -32.44 -7.99
CA GLY A 116 17.09 -31.85 -9.33
C GLY A 116 16.10 -30.73 -9.65
N LEU A 117 15.15 -30.40 -8.76
CA LEU A 117 14.40 -29.14 -8.87
C LEU A 117 15.28 -27.95 -8.52
N VAL A 118 14.99 -26.81 -9.12
CA VAL A 118 15.58 -25.51 -8.75
C VAL A 118 14.88 -24.98 -7.50
N ALA A 119 15.64 -24.51 -6.52
CA ALA A 119 15.11 -23.95 -5.28
C ALA A 119 14.51 -22.54 -5.52
N PRO A 120 13.21 -22.32 -5.21
CA PRO A 120 12.59 -20.99 -5.31
C PRO A 120 12.87 -20.09 -4.10
N VAL A 121 13.32 -20.65 -2.98
CA VAL A 121 13.61 -19.95 -1.71
C VAL A 121 14.87 -20.55 -1.10
N ASP A 122 15.67 -19.74 -0.40
CA ASP A 122 16.86 -20.19 0.31
C ASP A 122 16.47 -21.11 1.47
N VAL A 123 17.22 -22.20 1.65
CA VAL A 123 16.89 -23.25 2.63
C VAL A 123 17.91 -23.23 3.76
N VAL A 124 17.47 -22.74 4.92
CA VAL A 124 18.28 -22.70 6.15
C VAL A 124 17.86 -23.82 7.09
N VAL A 125 18.81 -24.55 7.65
CA VAL A 125 18.54 -25.53 8.70
C VAL A 125 18.74 -24.85 10.06
N PRO A 126 17.74 -24.85 10.97
CA PRO A 126 17.87 -24.23 12.28
C PRO A 126 18.78 -25.05 13.22
N PRO A 127 19.44 -24.42 14.20
CA PRO A 127 20.14 -25.12 15.27
C PRO A 127 19.14 -25.88 16.17
N GLY A 128 19.58 -26.98 16.77
CA GLY A 128 18.76 -27.80 17.66
C GLY A 128 18.92 -29.30 17.46
N ASN A 129 18.19 -30.08 18.28
CA ASN A 129 18.26 -31.54 18.25
C ASN A 129 17.48 -32.10 17.05
N THR A 130 18.16 -32.94 16.24
CA THR A 130 17.57 -33.56 15.04
C THR A 130 16.76 -34.82 15.35
N GLY A 131 16.92 -35.41 16.54
CA GLY A 131 16.31 -36.70 16.89
C GLY A 131 16.87 -37.90 16.13
N LEU A 132 17.93 -37.72 15.33
CA LEU A 132 18.56 -38.80 14.56
C LEU A 132 19.65 -39.53 15.35
N ASP A 133 19.80 -40.82 15.05
CA ASP A 133 20.83 -41.69 15.63
C ASP A 133 22.26 -41.22 15.28
N PRO A 134 23.25 -41.40 16.18
CA PRO A 134 24.65 -41.02 15.93
C PRO A 134 25.28 -41.71 14.71
N SER A 135 24.74 -42.85 14.29
CA SER A 135 25.16 -43.58 13.08
C SER A 135 24.91 -42.80 11.78
N GLN A 136 24.01 -41.82 11.79
CA GLN A 136 23.64 -41.02 10.62
C GLN A 136 24.38 -39.67 10.54
N THR A 137 25.38 -39.44 11.39
CA THR A 137 26.23 -38.22 11.40
C THR A 137 26.96 -37.96 10.08
N SER A 138 27.25 -39.00 9.30
CA SER A 138 27.94 -38.90 8.00
C SER A 138 27.19 -38.00 6.99
N PHE A 139 25.86 -37.97 7.01
CA PHE A 139 25.08 -37.10 6.13
C PHE A 139 25.31 -35.60 6.40
N PHE A 140 25.49 -35.22 7.66
CA PHE A 140 25.76 -33.84 8.06
C PHE A 140 27.19 -33.42 7.71
N GLN A 141 28.15 -34.33 7.88
CA GLN A 141 29.56 -34.12 7.52
C GLN A 141 29.76 -33.89 6.02
N VAL A 142 29.09 -34.67 5.16
CA VAL A 142 29.14 -34.49 3.69
C VAL A 142 28.60 -33.14 3.23
N LEU A 143 27.66 -32.56 3.99
CA LEU A 143 27.05 -31.26 3.72
C LEU A 143 27.69 -30.10 4.53
N ASN A 144 28.84 -30.34 5.17
CA ASN A 144 29.57 -29.38 6.00
C ASN A 144 28.73 -28.73 7.12
N ILE A 145 27.68 -29.40 7.62
CA ILE A 145 26.88 -28.91 8.76
C ILE A 145 27.62 -29.24 10.07
N PRO A 146 27.94 -28.24 10.91
CA PRO A 146 28.59 -28.48 12.21
C PRO A 146 27.59 -29.07 13.21
N THR A 147 27.76 -30.36 13.50
CA THR A 147 26.92 -31.12 14.45
C THR A 147 27.73 -31.65 15.62
N LYS A 148 27.08 -31.77 16.79
CA LYS A 148 27.61 -32.38 18.01
C LYS A 148 26.71 -33.52 18.47
N ILE A 149 27.28 -34.59 19.00
CA ILE A 149 26.51 -35.66 19.64
C ILE A 149 26.26 -35.27 21.09
N ASN A 150 25.00 -34.98 21.42
CA ASN A 150 24.56 -34.64 22.77
C ASN A 150 23.50 -35.66 23.21
N LYS A 151 23.69 -36.27 24.40
CA LYS A 151 22.76 -37.25 25.01
C LYS A 151 22.35 -38.43 24.11
N GLY A 152 23.21 -38.82 23.17
CA GLY A 152 22.95 -39.94 22.25
C GLY A 152 22.18 -39.56 20.98
N THR A 153 21.89 -38.29 20.75
CA THR A 153 21.26 -37.77 19.51
C THR A 153 22.16 -36.73 18.84
N VAL A 154 21.98 -36.52 17.53
CA VAL A 154 22.74 -35.52 16.75
C VAL A 154 22.09 -34.14 16.88
N GLU A 155 22.85 -33.13 17.32
CA GLU A 155 22.41 -31.75 17.50
C GLU A 155 23.19 -30.79 16.58
N ILE A 156 22.49 -29.87 15.93
CA ILE A 156 23.08 -28.85 15.04
C ILE A 156 23.45 -27.63 15.87
N ILE A 157 24.73 -27.21 15.79
CA ILE A 157 25.28 -26.14 16.66
C ILE A 157 24.89 -24.75 16.12
N THR A 158 25.06 -24.54 14.81
CA THR A 158 24.83 -23.24 14.15
C THR A 158 23.87 -23.41 12.98
N PRO A 159 23.00 -22.43 12.69
CA PRO A 159 22.25 -22.43 11.45
C PRO A 159 23.21 -22.41 10.25
N VAL A 160 22.87 -23.17 9.21
CA VAL A 160 23.61 -23.21 7.93
C VAL A 160 22.62 -23.12 6.78
N GLU A 161 22.93 -22.27 5.81
CA GLU A 161 22.25 -22.23 4.51
C GLU A 161 22.68 -23.45 3.69
N LEU A 162 21.74 -24.37 3.43
CA LEU A 162 22.00 -25.57 2.63
C LEU A 162 21.89 -25.31 1.12
N ILE A 163 20.91 -24.52 0.71
CA ILE A 163 20.57 -24.31 -0.71
C ILE A 163 20.22 -22.85 -0.93
N LYS A 164 20.78 -22.22 -1.96
CA LYS A 164 20.43 -20.86 -2.36
C LYS A 164 19.38 -20.85 -3.46
N LYS A 165 18.61 -19.76 -3.57
CA LYS A 165 17.70 -19.49 -4.68
C LYS A 165 18.42 -19.70 -6.03
N GLY A 166 17.83 -20.51 -6.89
CA GLY A 166 18.38 -20.82 -8.22
C GLY A 166 19.24 -22.09 -8.28
N ASP A 167 19.74 -22.60 -7.16
CA ASP A 167 20.51 -23.85 -7.15
C ASP A 167 19.61 -25.09 -7.30
N LYS A 168 20.19 -26.17 -7.85
CA LYS A 168 19.51 -27.46 -7.99
C LYS A 168 19.68 -28.29 -6.74
N VAL A 169 18.57 -28.72 -6.15
CA VAL A 169 18.54 -29.54 -4.93
C VAL A 169 19.30 -30.85 -5.13
N GLY A 170 20.33 -31.07 -4.32
CA GLY A 170 21.12 -32.30 -4.27
C GLY A 170 20.36 -33.48 -3.65
N SER A 171 20.80 -34.70 -3.96
CA SER A 171 20.19 -35.93 -3.41
C SER A 171 20.34 -36.02 -1.89
N SER A 172 21.53 -35.69 -1.38
CA SER A 172 21.84 -35.67 0.05
C SER A 172 21.05 -34.61 0.82
N GLU A 173 20.91 -33.40 0.26
CA GLU A 173 20.15 -32.30 0.84
C GLU A 173 18.66 -32.65 0.97
N ALA A 174 18.04 -33.14 -0.11
CA ALA A 174 16.64 -33.56 -0.11
C ALA A 174 16.38 -34.68 0.92
N ALA A 175 17.27 -35.66 1.01
CA ALA A 175 17.18 -36.75 1.97
C ALA A 175 17.32 -36.27 3.43
N LEU A 176 18.23 -35.32 3.69
CA LEU A 176 18.41 -34.70 5.01
C LEU A 176 17.16 -33.88 5.41
N LEU A 177 16.68 -32.99 4.53
CA LEU A 177 15.50 -32.16 4.80
C LEU A 177 14.26 -33.02 5.06
N ALA A 178 14.07 -34.10 4.29
CA ALA A 178 13.01 -35.07 4.52
C ALA A 178 13.11 -35.78 5.89
N LYS A 179 14.32 -36.14 6.34
CA LYS A 179 14.57 -36.75 7.66
C LYS A 179 14.34 -35.77 8.82
N LEU A 180 14.71 -34.49 8.65
CA LEU A 180 14.42 -33.44 9.63
C LEU A 180 12.95 -33.00 9.65
N GLY A 181 12.11 -33.52 8.75
CA GLY A 181 10.72 -33.10 8.59
C GLY A 181 10.54 -31.69 8.00
N ILE A 182 11.64 -31.03 7.61
CA ILE A 182 11.64 -29.66 7.08
C ILE A 182 11.09 -29.69 5.65
N ARG A 183 10.06 -28.87 5.41
CA ARG A 183 9.39 -28.70 4.11
C ARG A 183 9.62 -27.26 3.65
N PRO A 184 10.77 -26.97 3.01
CA PRO A 184 11.23 -25.59 2.81
C PRO A 184 10.47 -24.86 1.69
N PHE A 185 9.84 -25.59 0.78
CA PHE A 185 9.10 -24.99 -0.34
C PHE A 185 7.61 -25.06 -0.04
N SER A 186 6.89 -23.95 -0.26
CA SER A 186 5.44 -23.95 -0.26
C SER A 186 4.94 -23.89 -1.69
N TYR A 187 4.15 -24.88 -2.12
CA TYR A 187 3.43 -24.81 -3.40
C TYR A 187 1.96 -24.48 -3.16
N GLY A 188 1.39 -23.71 -4.07
CA GLY A 188 0.01 -23.25 -4.07
C GLY A 188 -0.40 -22.82 -5.48
N LEU A 189 -1.65 -22.42 -5.64
CA LEU A 189 -2.08 -21.73 -6.86
C LEU A 189 -1.42 -20.33 -6.87
N VAL A 190 -0.65 -20.04 -7.91
CA VAL A 190 0.03 -18.74 -8.07
C VAL A 190 -0.73 -17.93 -9.12
N VAL A 191 -1.25 -16.76 -8.75
CA VAL A 191 -1.90 -15.85 -9.70
C VAL A 191 -0.83 -15.26 -10.62
N LEU A 192 -0.94 -15.53 -11.92
CA LEU A 192 -0.02 -15.01 -12.94
C LEU A 192 -0.47 -13.65 -13.50
N SER A 193 -1.78 -13.48 -13.65
CA SER A 193 -2.40 -12.29 -14.21
C SER A 193 -3.87 -12.27 -13.84
N VAL A 194 -4.46 -11.09 -13.78
CA VAL A 194 -5.89 -10.91 -13.55
C VAL A 194 -6.52 -10.19 -14.72
N TYR A 195 -7.72 -10.62 -15.09
CA TYR A 195 -8.51 -10.02 -16.15
C TYR A 195 -9.79 -9.44 -15.55
N GLU A 196 -10.09 -8.21 -15.92
CA GLU A 196 -11.29 -7.50 -15.48
C GLU A 196 -11.78 -6.60 -16.60
N ASN A 197 -13.03 -6.80 -17.04
CA ASN A 197 -13.74 -5.95 -18.00
C ASN A 197 -12.97 -5.62 -19.30
N GLY A 198 -11.99 -6.44 -19.66
CA GLY A 198 -11.14 -6.27 -20.85
C GLY A 198 -9.68 -5.91 -20.59
N SER A 199 -9.39 -5.35 -19.43
CA SER A 199 -8.03 -5.05 -18.98
C SER A 199 -7.35 -6.31 -18.44
N VAL A 200 -6.03 -6.39 -18.61
CA VAL A 200 -5.18 -7.41 -17.98
C VAL A 200 -4.22 -6.70 -17.03
N PHE A 201 -4.28 -7.07 -15.76
CA PHE A 201 -3.41 -6.58 -14.70
C PHE A 201 -2.32 -7.62 -14.38
N SER A 202 -1.09 -7.14 -14.18
CA SER A 202 -0.04 -7.92 -13.53
C SER A 202 -0.36 -8.07 -12.03
N PRO A 203 0.15 -9.12 -11.35
CA PRO A 203 -0.10 -9.31 -9.92
C PRO A 203 0.39 -8.14 -9.08
N GLU A 204 1.47 -7.47 -9.49
CA GLU A 204 2.04 -6.30 -8.81
C GLU A 204 1.03 -5.15 -8.61
N VAL A 205 0.09 -4.96 -9.54
CA VAL A 205 -0.96 -3.92 -9.42
C VAL A 205 -1.92 -4.21 -8.26
N LEU A 206 -2.11 -5.49 -7.92
CA LEU A 206 -2.97 -5.90 -6.79
C LEU A 206 -2.26 -5.84 -5.44
N ASP A 207 -0.92 -5.82 -5.44
CA ASP A 207 -0.09 -5.66 -4.24
C ASP A 207 0.07 -4.19 -3.82
N LEU A 208 -0.48 -3.24 -4.60
CA LEU A 208 -0.44 -1.81 -4.27
C LEU A 208 -1.33 -1.53 -3.05
N THR A 209 -0.69 -0.93 -2.03
CA THR A 209 -1.37 -0.50 -0.79
C THR A 209 -2.04 0.86 -0.98
N GLU A 210 -2.89 1.25 -0.04
CA GLU A 210 -3.48 2.60 -0.04
C GLU A 210 -2.45 3.64 0.42
N ASP A 211 -1.54 3.26 1.33
CA ASP A 211 -0.40 4.08 1.77
C ASP A 211 0.50 4.48 0.58
N ASP A 212 0.83 3.52 -0.30
CA ASP A 212 1.56 3.76 -1.56
C ASP A 212 0.92 4.82 -2.47
N LEU A 213 -0.40 5.00 -2.38
CA LEU A 213 -1.16 5.99 -3.15
C LEU A 213 -1.17 7.34 -2.44
N VAL A 214 -1.34 7.34 -1.11
CA VAL A 214 -1.28 8.55 -0.28
C VAL A 214 0.10 9.20 -0.36
N GLU A 215 1.19 8.43 -0.27
CA GLU A 215 2.55 8.96 -0.42
C GLU A 215 2.75 9.62 -1.79
N LYS A 216 2.35 8.95 -2.89
CA LYS A 216 2.48 9.50 -4.25
C LYS A 216 1.62 10.74 -4.46
N PHE A 217 0.44 10.79 -3.83
CA PHE A 217 -0.42 11.97 -3.86
C PHE A 217 0.20 13.14 -3.09
N ALA A 218 0.70 12.90 -1.87
CA ALA A 218 1.38 13.90 -1.04
C ALA A 218 2.65 14.45 -1.72
N LEU A 219 3.43 13.59 -2.38
CA LEU A 219 4.57 13.99 -3.22
C LEU A 219 4.11 14.86 -4.41
N GLY A 220 3.01 14.51 -5.08
CA GLY A 220 2.41 15.34 -6.13
C GLY A 220 2.01 16.73 -5.64
N VAL A 221 1.34 16.80 -4.48
CA VAL A 221 0.96 18.08 -3.86
C VAL A 221 2.19 18.91 -3.48
N SER A 222 3.23 18.32 -2.89
CA SER A 222 4.45 19.04 -2.50
C SER A 222 5.28 19.55 -3.69
N MET A 223 5.29 18.82 -4.80
CA MET A 223 5.86 19.30 -6.07
C MET A 223 5.08 20.50 -6.62
N VAL A 224 3.74 20.49 -6.56
CA VAL A 224 2.92 21.62 -7.02
C VAL A 224 3.07 22.83 -6.10
N THR A 225 3.13 22.67 -4.77
CA THR A 225 3.34 23.80 -3.84
C THR A 225 4.73 24.40 -4.02
N SER A 226 5.79 23.59 -4.12
CA SER A 226 7.16 24.09 -4.37
C SER A 226 7.27 24.88 -5.68
N LEU A 227 6.61 24.43 -6.75
CA LEU A 227 6.56 25.14 -8.03
C LEU A 227 5.78 26.47 -7.91
N ALA A 228 4.61 26.46 -7.27
CA ALA A 228 3.81 27.67 -7.06
C ALA A 228 4.56 28.72 -6.21
N LEU A 229 5.30 28.26 -5.19
CA LEU A 229 6.17 29.10 -4.37
C LEU A 229 7.30 29.75 -5.16
N ALA A 230 7.95 29.01 -6.06
CA ALA A 230 9.03 29.51 -6.91
C ALA A 230 8.56 30.54 -7.96
N ILE A 231 7.31 30.41 -8.43
CA ILE A 231 6.68 31.36 -9.37
C ILE A 231 6.06 32.56 -8.62
N HIS A 232 6.00 32.53 -7.29
CA HIS A 232 5.29 33.49 -6.44
C HIS A 232 3.80 33.63 -6.80
N TYR A 233 3.17 32.55 -7.24
CA TYR A 233 1.75 32.53 -7.57
C TYR A 233 0.93 31.97 -6.40
N PRO A 234 0.00 32.74 -5.80
CA PRO A 234 -0.72 32.33 -4.60
C PRO A 234 -1.83 31.31 -4.93
N THR A 235 -1.48 30.03 -4.93
CA THR A 235 -2.46 28.94 -4.84
C THR A 235 -2.85 28.70 -3.38
N ILE A 236 -4.01 28.07 -3.12
CA ILE A 236 -4.50 27.78 -1.76
C ILE A 236 -3.44 27.06 -0.91
N ALA A 237 -2.74 26.09 -1.49
CA ALA A 237 -1.69 25.32 -0.81
C ALA A 237 -0.32 26.04 -0.74
N ALA A 238 -0.09 27.10 -1.52
CA ALA A 238 1.17 27.86 -1.50
C ALA A 238 1.07 29.15 -0.65
N ALA A 239 -0.10 29.77 -0.55
CA ALA A 239 -0.28 31.07 0.12
C ALA A 239 0.20 31.09 1.59
N PRO A 240 -0.08 30.07 2.45
CA PRO A 240 0.45 30.02 3.81
C PRO A 240 1.98 29.98 3.82
N HIS A 241 2.58 29.14 2.96
CA HIS A 241 4.02 29.01 2.85
C HIS A 241 4.71 30.29 2.29
N MET A 242 4.04 31.06 1.43
CA MET A 242 4.54 32.37 0.96
C MET A 242 4.66 33.36 2.12
N LEU A 243 3.62 33.46 2.97
CA LEU A 243 3.61 34.34 4.14
C LEU A 243 4.67 33.90 5.17
N ILE A 244 4.74 32.59 5.47
CA ILE A 244 5.73 32.02 6.39
C ILE A 244 7.16 32.28 5.89
N ASN A 245 7.44 32.15 4.59
CA ASN A 245 8.78 32.44 4.06
C ASN A 245 9.14 33.93 4.11
N GLY A 246 8.17 34.82 3.84
CA GLY A 246 8.36 36.27 4.05
C GLY A 246 8.67 36.59 5.51
N TYR A 247 7.94 35.99 6.44
CA TYR A 247 8.16 36.14 7.88
C TYR A 247 9.53 35.57 8.34
N LYS A 248 9.94 34.40 7.84
CA LYS A 248 11.28 33.82 8.09
C LYS A 248 12.42 34.75 7.66
N ASN A 249 12.29 35.42 6.51
CA ASN A 249 13.31 36.38 6.05
C ASN A 249 13.42 37.60 6.98
N LEU A 250 12.28 38.12 7.46
CA LEU A 250 12.27 39.22 8.43
C LEU A 250 12.83 38.79 9.80
N LEU A 251 12.52 37.56 10.24
CA LEU A 251 13.09 36.98 11.46
C LEU A 251 14.61 36.80 11.36
N ALA A 252 15.12 36.30 10.25
CA ALA A 252 16.58 36.14 10.05
C ALA A 252 17.30 37.48 10.21
N ILE A 253 16.80 38.54 9.56
CA ILE A 253 17.34 39.91 9.71
C ILE A 253 17.22 40.40 11.16
N ALA A 254 16.09 40.18 11.83
CA ALA A 254 15.88 40.61 13.21
C ALA A 254 16.78 39.88 14.23
N VAL A 255 17.14 38.62 13.96
CA VAL A 255 18.10 37.84 14.75
C VAL A 255 19.53 38.36 14.52
N GLU A 256 19.95 38.55 13.28
CA GLU A 256 21.31 39.04 12.94
C GLU A 256 21.57 40.49 13.38
N THR A 257 20.55 41.35 13.37
CA THR A 257 20.67 42.78 13.70
C THR A 257 20.25 43.13 15.13
N GLU A 258 19.96 42.12 15.96
CA GLU A 258 19.42 42.24 17.33
C GLU A 258 18.10 43.03 17.48
N TYR A 259 17.53 43.58 16.40
CA TYR A 259 16.34 44.43 16.39
C TYR A 259 15.09 43.73 16.97
N SER A 260 14.50 44.29 18.03
CA SER A 260 13.36 43.71 18.73
C SER A 260 12.02 44.05 18.08
N PHE A 261 11.12 43.07 18.03
CA PHE A 261 9.72 43.22 17.61
C PHE A 261 8.89 42.12 18.28
N PRO A 262 7.64 42.35 18.73
CA PRO A 262 6.91 41.42 19.61
C PRO A 262 6.75 39.98 19.12
N LEU A 263 6.83 39.74 17.80
CA LEU A 263 6.82 38.39 17.21
C LEU A 263 8.23 37.79 17.05
N ALA A 264 9.25 38.63 16.85
CA ALA A 264 10.65 38.21 16.78
C ALA A 264 11.23 37.91 18.17
N ASP A 265 10.77 38.60 19.21
CA ASP A 265 11.27 38.45 20.57
C ASP A 265 10.94 37.05 21.13
N LYS A 266 9.75 36.52 20.84
CA LYS A 266 9.37 35.12 21.14
C LYS A 266 10.29 34.09 20.46
N VAL A 267 10.72 34.37 19.23
CA VAL A 267 11.64 33.48 18.47
C VAL A 267 13.07 33.60 18.99
N LYS A 268 13.49 34.79 19.43
CA LYS A 268 14.77 35.00 20.13
C LYS A 268 14.82 34.28 21.47
N GLU A 269 13.73 34.30 22.24
CA GLU A 269 13.59 33.51 23.47
C GLU A 269 13.65 32.01 23.19
N TYR A 270 13.00 31.53 22.13
CA TYR A 270 13.04 30.11 21.70
C TYR A 270 14.45 29.66 21.25
N LEU A 271 15.19 30.54 20.56
CA LEU A 271 16.57 30.26 20.13
C LEU A 271 17.59 30.38 21.28
N ALA A 272 17.34 31.23 22.27
CA ALA A 272 18.21 31.39 23.44
C ALA A 272 18.04 30.26 24.47
N ASP A 273 16.81 29.80 24.71
CA ASP A 273 16.48 28.76 25.70
C ASP A 273 15.60 27.63 25.09
N PRO A 274 16.16 26.77 24.21
CA PRO A 274 15.42 25.66 23.60
C PRO A 274 14.93 24.60 24.61
N SER A 275 15.37 24.66 25.88
CA SER A 275 14.93 23.78 26.97
C SER A 275 13.68 24.25 27.71
N LYS A 276 13.26 25.52 27.56
CA LYS A 276 12.09 26.06 28.30
C LYS A 276 10.73 25.68 27.70
N PHE A 277 10.71 25.23 26.44
CA PHE A 277 9.52 24.72 25.75
C PHE A 277 9.63 23.21 25.43
N ALA A 278 10.66 22.53 25.92
CA ALA A 278 10.85 21.09 25.76
C ALA A 278 10.02 20.27 26.78
N VAL A 279 8.69 20.40 26.69
CA VAL A 279 7.70 19.53 27.34
C VAL A 279 6.67 19.15 26.26
N ALA A 280 6.57 17.91 25.77
CA ALA A 280 7.33 16.72 26.13
C ALA A 280 7.62 15.85 24.89
N ALA A 281 8.89 15.42 24.75
CA ALA A 281 9.23 14.25 23.95
C ALA A 281 9.59 13.11 24.92
N PRO A 282 8.94 11.93 24.86
CA PRO A 282 9.21 10.85 25.79
C PRO A 282 10.59 10.24 25.50
N VAL A 283 11.56 10.52 26.35
CA VAL A 283 12.89 9.91 26.25
C VAL A 283 12.77 8.43 26.60
N ALA A 284 12.84 7.58 25.58
CA ALA A 284 12.93 6.13 25.76
C ALA A 284 14.17 5.77 26.60
N ALA A 285 14.01 4.76 27.44
CA ALA A 285 14.94 4.47 28.53
C ALA A 285 16.38 4.13 28.07
N ASP A 286 17.34 4.49 28.91
CA ASP A 286 18.48 3.62 29.17
C ASP A 286 18.68 3.46 30.69
N ALA A 287 19.09 2.27 31.13
CA ALA A 287 18.86 1.80 32.49
C ALA A 287 20.13 1.36 33.22
N ALA A 288 20.39 1.96 34.39
CA ALA A 288 21.29 1.42 35.41
C ALA A 288 20.74 1.73 36.82
N ALA A 289 20.55 0.68 37.61
CA ALA A 289 19.92 0.70 38.95
C ALA A 289 21.01 0.80 40.08
N PRO A 290 20.71 0.70 41.41
CA PRO A 290 19.41 0.47 42.07
C PRO A 290 19.11 1.21 43.41
N ALA A 291 17.84 1.08 43.83
CA ALA A 291 17.33 0.91 45.21
C ALA A 291 17.40 2.04 46.29
N ALA A 292 16.21 2.54 46.68
CA ALA A 292 15.61 2.38 48.02
C ALA A 292 14.09 2.71 47.97
N ALA A 293 13.28 2.25 48.93
CA ALA A 293 11.81 2.07 48.76
C ALA A 293 10.90 2.82 49.76
N ALA A 294 9.59 2.83 49.43
CA ALA A 294 8.36 3.13 50.21
C ALA A 294 7.58 4.37 49.73
N ALA A 295 6.23 4.40 49.63
CA ALA A 295 5.20 3.34 49.59
C ALA A 295 3.87 3.93 49.03
N ALA A 296 3.05 3.13 48.34
CA ALA A 296 1.67 3.45 47.90
C ALA A 296 0.63 2.87 48.93
N PRO A 297 -0.72 3.02 48.83
CA PRO A 297 -1.62 3.11 47.64
C PRO A 297 -2.61 4.32 47.71
N ALA A 298 -3.76 4.48 47.00
CA ALA A 298 -4.53 3.59 46.12
C ALA A 298 -5.39 4.29 45.02
N GLU A 299 -5.85 3.45 44.09
CA GLU A 299 -7.01 3.43 43.15
C GLU A 299 -8.19 4.44 43.33
N THR A 300 -8.92 4.88 42.29
CA THR A 300 -9.63 4.09 41.25
C THR A 300 -10.06 4.84 39.96
N LYS A 301 -9.82 4.24 38.77
CA LYS A 301 -10.66 4.11 37.52
C LYS A 301 -11.43 5.34 36.95
N LYS A 302 -11.54 5.57 35.62
CA LYS A 302 -11.64 4.64 34.46
C LYS A 302 -11.56 5.37 33.08
N GLU A 303 -11.19 4.62 32.02
CA GLU A 303 -11.54 4.77 30.57
C GLU A 303 -10.92 5.88 29.66
N GLU A 304 -10.30 5.41 28.56
CA GLU A 304 -9.90 6.05 27.28
C GLU A 304 -11.13 6.16 26.32
N PRO A 305 -11.09 6.78 25.10
CA PRO A 305 -9.98 7.37 24.31
C PRO A 305 -10.15 8.91 24.14
N GLU A 306 -9.58 9.69 23.20
CA GLU A 306 -9.14 9.48 21.80
C GLU A 306 -8.14 10.59 21.37
N GLU A 307 -7.68 10.57 20.12
CA GLU A 307 -6.52 11.33 19.61
C GLU A 307 -6.84 12.82 19.32
N GLU A 308 -5.94 13.74 19.70
CA GLU A 308 -5.90 15.13 19.21
C GLU A 308 -4.47 15.48 18.73
N GLU A 309 -4.14 15.12 17.49
CA GLU A 309 -3.03 15.73 16.72
C GLU A 309 -3.59 16.87 15.83
N ASP A 310 -3.92 18.04 16.40
CA ASP A 310 -4.43 19.18 15.60
C ASP A 310 -4.07 20.61 16.12
N ASP A 311 -3.16 20.72 17.10
CA ASP A 311 -2.94 21.98 17.85
C ASP A 311 -2.10 23.07 17.15
N ASP A 312 -1.37 22.77 16.05
CA ASP A 312 -0.45 23.75 15.42
C ASP A 312 -1.10 24.60 14.30
N PHE A 313 -2.35 24.29 13.91
CA PHE A 313 -3.13 25.13 12.98
C PHE A 313 -4.15 26.05 13.67
N GLY A 314 -4.67 25.69 14.86
CA GLY A 314 -5.65 26.51 15.59
C GLY A 314 -5.10 27.83 16.14
N MET A 315 -3.80 27.92 16.40
CA MET A 315 -3.17 29.08 17.05
C MET A 315 -3.02 30.33 16.15
N ILE A 316 -3.26 30.21 14.85
CA ILE A 316 -3.19 31.34 13.90
C ILE A 316 -4.58 31.95 13.63
N ASP A 317 -5.62 31.13 13.61
CA ASP A 317 -7.00 31.58 13.31
C ASP A 317 -7.55 32.51 14.41
N GLY A 318 -7.17 32.25 15.67
CA GLY A 318 -7.56 33.06 16.84
C GLY A 318 -6.89 34.44 16.97
N LEU A 319 -6.10 34.89 15.98
CA LEU A 319 -5.39 36.19 16.04
C LEU A 319 -5.81 37.19 14.94
N ILE A 320 -6.80 36.85 14.11
CA ILE A 320 -7.40 37.75 13.12
C ILE A 320 -8.92 37.73 13.27
N ASP A 321 -9.46 38.59 14.14
CA ASP A 321 -10.89 38.87 14.25
C ASP A 321 -11.41 39.62 13.01
N GLY A 322 -11.56 38.89 11.90
CA GLY A 322 -12.00 39.45 10.63
C GLY A 322 -12.02 38.41 9.51
N GLY A 323 -13.14 37.71 9.35
CA GLY A 323 -13.36 36.83 8.21
C GLY A 323 -13.29 37.62 6.89
N LEU A 324 -12.57 37.09 5.90
CA LEU A 324 -12.59 37.61 4.53
C LEU A 324 -14.00 37.44 3.95
N GLY A 325 -14.75 38.53 3.83
CA GLY A 325 -16.01 38.52 3.08
C GLY A 325 -15.76 38.39 1.57
N ASP A 326 -16.69 37.76 0.86
CA ASP A 326 -16.61 37.39 -0.58
C ASP A 326 -16.52 38.58 -1.58
N GLY A 327 -16.20 39.79 -1.12
CA GLY A 327 -16.12 41.03 -1.92
C GLY A 327 -17.46 41.56 -2.44
N THR A 328 -18.52 40.75 -2.43
CA THR A 328 -19.85 41.06 -2.99
C THR A 328 -20.61 42.13 -2.20
N SER A 329 -20.44 42.19 -0.87
CA SER A 329 -21.24 43.00 0.06
C SER A 329 -20.61 44.34 0.48
N ILE A 330 -19.33 44.57 0.15
CA ILE A 330 -18.55 45.72 0.64
C ILE A 330 -18.99 47.02 -0.06
N ARG A 331 -19.07 48.12 0.69
CA ARG A 331 -19.33 49.47 0.14
C ARG A 331 -18.09 50.35 0.26
N PHE A 332 -17.42 50.55 -0.88
CA PHE A 332 -16.15 51.27 -1.09
C PHE A 332 -15.97 52.65 -0.38
N TRP A 333 -17.03 53.26 0.12
CA TRP A 333 -17.03 54.61 0.73
C TRP A 333 -17.38 54.63 2.22
N ILE A 334 -17.77 53.50 2.80
CA ILE A 334 -18.32 53.41 4.16
C ILE A 334 -17.43 52.51 5.03
N ASP A 335 -16.95 51.40 4.46
CA ASP A 335 -16.21 50.39 5.18
C ASP A 335 -14.70 50.74 5.19
N LYS A 336 -14.06 50.74 6.38
CA LYS A 336 -12.64 51.08 6.51
C LYS A 336 -11.75 49.93 6.03
N TRP A 337 -10.91 50.21 5.06
CA TRP A 337 -9.87 49.28 4.59
C TRP A 337 -8.61 49.37 5.46
N ILE A 338 -7.92 48.23 5.60
CA ILE A 338 -6.58 48.15 6.21
C ILE A 338 -5.54 48.38 5.10
N GLY A 339 -4.82 49.52 5.17
CA GLY A 339 -3.69 49.84 4.29
C GLY A 339 -3.94 50.94 3.26
N GLU A 340 -2.87 51.66 2.90
CA GLU A 340 -2.93 52.92 2.12
C GLU A 340 -3.03 52.76 0.59
N LYS A 341 -3.21 51.55 0.06
CA LYS A 341 -3.25 51.30 -1.40
C LYS A 341 -4.48 50.49 -1.81
N PRO A 342 -5.39 51.02 -2.67
CA PRO A 342 -6.53 50.28 -3.15
C PRO A 342 -6.10 49.21 -4.16
N ILE A 343 -6.70 48.01 -4.06
CA ILE A 343 -6.40 46.86 -4.93
C ILE A 343 -6.84 47.13 -6.40
N PHE A 344 -7.82 48.01 -6.62
CA PHE A 344 -8.35 48.36 -7.94
C PHE A 344 -8.32 49.88 -8.17
N PRO A 345 -7.18 50.46 -8.57
CA PRO A 345 -7.05 51.91 -8.73
C PRO A 345 -7.96 52.48 -9.83
N ASN A 346 -8.25 51.70 -10.88
CA ASN A 346 -9.08 52.16 -12.00
C ASN A 346 -10.56 52.33 -11.62
N LEU A 347 -11.06 51.57 -10.64
CA LEU A 347 -12.47 51.59 -10.19
C LEU A 347 -12.84 52.88 -9.44
N PHE A 348 -11.83 53.64 -8.99
CA PHE A 348 -11.98 54.95 -8.33
C PHE A 348 -12.03 56.12 -9.34
N VAL A 349 -11.68 55.91 -10.61
CA VAL A 349 -11.55 57.00 -11.60
C VAL A 349 -12.89 57.37 -12.24
N THR A 350 -13.90 56.49 -12.15
CA THR A 350 -15.20 56.57 -12.85
C THR A 350 -16.38 56.84 -11.90
N GLU A 351 -16.24 57.77 -10.96
CA GLU A 351 -17.26 58.09 -9.97
C GLU A 351 -18.47 58.89 -10.52
N ALA A 352 -19.60 58.21 -10.72
CA ALA A 352 -20.92 58.85 -10.89
C ALA A 352 -21.90 58.59 -9.72
N ASN A 353 -21.81 57.43 -9.06
CA ASN A 353 -22.76 56.99 -8.03
C ASN A 353 -22.06 56.62 -6.71
N LYS A 354 -22.46 57.25 -5.60
CA LYS A 354 -21.95 56.93 -4.25
C LYS A 354 -22.89 55.95 -3.54
N GLY A 355 -22.32 54.92 -2.90
CA GLY A 355 -23.03 54.06 -1.94
C GLY A 355 -23.63 52.73 -2.45
N SER A 356 -23.47 52.36 -3.72
CA SER A 356 -23.87 51.02 -4.22
C SER A 356 -22.83 49.94 -3.90
N THR A 357 -23.23 48.67 -3.97
CA THR A 357 -22.38 47.49 -3.75
C THR A 357 -21.57 47.10 -5.00
N VAL A 358 -20.62 46.19 -4.82
CA VAL A 358 -19.77 45.65 -5.90
C VAL A 358 -20.57 44.76 -6.86
N ALA A 359 -21.41 43.87 -6.32
CA ALA A 359 -22.24 42.95 -7.10
C ALA A 359 -23.29 43.66 -7.99
N GLU A 360 -23.71 44.86 -7.62
CA GLU A 360 -24.58 45.69 -8.46
C GLU A 360 -23.86 46.19 -9.72
N ARG A 361 -22.54 46.40 -9.69
CA ARG A 361 -21.76 47.03 -10.79
C ARG A 361 -21.03 46.06 -11.72
N LEU A 362 -20.60 44.91 -11.22
CA LEU A 362 -19.92 43.91 -12.04
C LEU A 362 -20.88 42.82 -12.48
N GLN A 363 -20.71 42.32 -13.70
CA GLN A 363 -21.38 41.11 -14.18
C GLN A 363 -20.33 40.04 -14.53
N PRO A 364 -20.46 38.80 -14.04
CA PRO A 364 -19.57 37.72 -14.42
C PRO A 364 -19.82 37.33 -15.88
N VAL A 365 -18.78 37.39 -16.71
CA VAL A 365 -18.81 36.93 -18.11
C VAL A 365 -17.65 35.95 -18.31
N GLY A 366 -17.91 34.67 -18.00
CA GLY A 366 -16.86 33.65 -17.96
C GLY A 366 -15.97 33.78 -16.73
N ASN A 367 -14.66 33.63 -16.90
CA ASN A 367 -13.68 33.70 -15.81
C ASN A 367 -13.20 35.13 -15.49
N GLU A 368 -13.77 36.15 -16.13
CA GLU A 368 -13.39 37.56 -15.96
C GLU A 368 -14.60 38.40 -15.50
N TRP A 369 -14.32 39.41 -14.68
CA TRP A 369 -15.31 40.35 -14.15
C TRP A 369 -15.30 41.62 -14.99
N VAL A 370 -16.46 41.99 -15.54
CA VAL A 370 -16.63 43.16 -16.42
C VAL A 370 -17.59 44.15 -15.78
N GLU A 371 -17.32 45.45 -15.91
CA GLU A 371 -18.24 46.53 -15.50
C GLU A 371 -19.51 46.51 -16.39
N LYS A 372 -20.68 46.73 -15.77
CA LYS A 372 -22.00 46.81 -16.44
C LYS A 372 -22.23 48.13 -17.15
#